data_AF-A0A946YKZ9-F1
#
_entry.id   AF-A0A946YKZ9-F1
#
_cell.length_a   1.000
_cell.length_b   1.000
_cell.length_c   1.000
_cell.angle_alpha   90.00
_cell.angle_beta   90.00
_cell.angle_gamma   90.00
#
_symmetry.space_group_name_H-M   'P 1'
#
loop_
_entity.id
_entity.type
_entity.pdbx_description
1 polymer ?
#
loop_
_entity_poly.entity_id
_entity_poly.type
_entity_poly.pdbx_seq_one_letter_code
_entity_poly.pdbx_strand_id
1 'polypeptide(L)'
;MSHQAFIYEAVRTPRSKGKKEGTLHEVKPVDLGAGLLREIQQRHDLDTSYVDDVVMGCVTPVGEQGSDVAKMVVQNADWDESVAGVQLDRFCASGLEAV
;
A
#
# COMPACT_ATOMS: atom_id res chain seq x y z
N MET A 1 -4.71 -19.39 -19.32
CA MET A 1 -3.96 -18.15 -19.00
C MET A 1 -3.80 -17.35 -20.29
N SER A 2 -4.81 -16.58 -20.69
CA SER A 2 -4.77 -15.79 -21.94
C SER A 2 -4.14 -14.41 -21.76
N HIS A 3 -4.03 -13.92 -20.52
CA HIS A 3 -3.47 -12.60 -20.21
C HIS A 3 -2.12 -12.75 -19.49
N GLN A 4 -1.14 -11.98 -19.94
CA GLN A 4 0.16 -11.87 -19.28
C GLN A 4 0.09 -10.79 -18.20
N ALA A 5 0.78 -11.00 -17.08
CA ALA A 5 0.95 -10.01 -16.04
C ALA A 5 2.22 -9.19 -16.30
N PHE A 6 2.13 -7.87 -16.14
CA PHE A 6 3.25 -6.95 -16.31
C PHE A 6 3.39 -6.06 -15.09
N ILE A 7 4.63 -5.74 -14.72
CA ILE A 7 4.93 -4.73 -13.70
C ILE A 7 5.17 -3.42 -14.43
N TYR A 8 4.26 -2.46 -14.27
CA TYR A 8 4.36 -1.14 -14.86
C TYR A 8 5.19 -0.18 -14.00
N GLU A 9 5.04 -0.28 -12.67
CA GLU A 9 5.72 0.58 -11.71
C GLU A 9 6.14 -0.19 -10.44
N ALA A 10 7.21 0.27 -9.82
CA ALA A 10 7.72 -0.28 -8.56
C ALA A 10 8.45 0.78 -7.74
N VAL A 11 7.76 1.31 -6.72
CA VAL A 11 8.27 2.37 -5.84
C VAL A 11 8.27 1.94 -4.37
N ARG A 12 8.98 2.68 -3.52
CA ARG A 12 9.03 2.44 -2.08
C ARG A 12 9.32 3.73 -1.32
N THR A 13 8.92 3.76 -0.05
CA THR A 13 9.40 4.77 0.90
C THR A 13 10.88 4.54 1.24
N PRO A 14 11.59 5.56 1.76
CA PRO A 14 12.83 5.34 2.49
C PRO A 14 12.59 4.44 3.71
N ARG A 15 13.59 3.64 4.09
CA ARG A 15 13.53 2.86 5.32
C ARG A 15 14.20 3.64 6.46
N SER A 16 13.44 3.90 7.52
CA SER A 16 13.95 4.48 8.77
C SER A 16 14.36 3.39 9.78
N LYS A 17 15.13 3.77 10.79
CA LYS A 17 15.41 2.93 11.96
C LYS A 17 14.09 2.61 12.69
N GLY A 18 13.89 1.34 13.07
CA GLY A 18 12.77 0.88 13.90
C GLY A 18 12.99 1.18 15.39
N LYS A 19 13.28 2.44 15.72
CA LYS A 19 13.50 2.95 17.08
C LYS A 19 12.84 4.33 17.21
N LYS A 20 12.74 4.84 18.45
CA LYS A 20 12.12 6.14 18.72
C LYS A 20 12.80 7.31 18.00
N GLU A 21 14.10 7.20 17.75
CA GLU A 21 14.89 8.21 17.04
C GLU A 21 14.82 8.04 15.50
N GLY A 22 13.99 7.12 15.01
CA GLY A 22 13.76 6.93 13.58
C GLY A 22 12.95 8.08 12.99
N THR A 23 13.33 8.55 11.81
CA THR A 23 12.67 9.68 11.12
C THR A 23 11.22 9.38 10.72
N LEU A 24 10.82 8.11 10.66
CA LEU A 24 9.43 7.70 10.37
C LEU A 24 8.68 7.22 11.62
N HIS A 25 9.24 7.38 12.82
CA HIS A 25 8.60 6.88 14.05
C HIS A 25 7.24 7.55 14.33
N GLU A 26 7.11 8.83 13.98
CA GLU A 26 5.89 9.63 14.19
C GLU A 26 4.95 9.61 12.98
N VAL A 27 5.30 8.88 11.91
CA VAL A 27 4.51 8.78 10.69
C VAL A 27 3.60 7.56 10.79
N LYS A 28 2.29 7.77 10.63
CA LYS A 28 1.34 6.65 10.67
C LYS A 28 1.57 5.72 9.47
N PRO A 29 1.41 4.40 9.63
CA PRO A 29 1.57 3.44 8.53
C PRO A 29 0.69 3.75 7.31
N VAL A 30 -0.54 4.22 7.54
CA VAL A 30 -1.48 4.58 6.46
C VAL A 30 -0.95 5.75 5.60
N ASP A 31 -0.22 6.70 6.18
CA ASP A 31 0.35 7.83 5.45
C ASP A 31 1.54 7.39 4.59
N LEU A 32 2.30 6.38 5.04
CA LEU A 32 3.38 5.79 4.24
C LEU A 32 2.84 5.10 2.98
N GLY A 33 1.76 4.34 3.11
CA GLY A 33 1.11 3.68 1.97
C GLY A 33 0.43 4.67 1.03
N ALA A 34 -0.37 5.59 1.59
CA ALA A 34 -1.12 6.56 0.80
C ALA A 34 -0.20 7.51 0.02
N GLY A 35 0.94 7.90 0.60
CA GLY A 35 1.94 8.69 -0.09
C GLY A 35 2.48 8.01 -1.36
N LEU A 36 2.66 6.69 -1.35
CA LEU A 36 3.09 5.94 -2.54
C LEU A 36 2.00 5.86 -3.60
N LEU A 37 0.74 5.65 -3.21
CA LEU A 37 -0.39 5.63 -4.14
C LEU A 37 -0.56 6.98 -4.85
N ARG A 38 -0.49 8.10 -4.09
CA ARG A 38 -0.54 9.45 -4.67
C ARG A 38 0.64 9.73 -5.62
N GLU A 39 1.84 9.26 -5.28
CA GLU A 39 3.03 9.41 -6.14
C GLU A 39 2.87 8.65 -7.47
N ILE A 40 2.37 7.41 -7.43
CA ILE A 40 2.08 6.63 -8.66
C ILE A 40 1.02 7.35 -9.49
N GLN A 41 -0.07 7.79 -8.86
CA GLN A 41 -1.13 8.53 -9.55
C GLN A 41 -0.58 9.78 -10.25
N GLN A 42 0.21 10.58 -9.54
CA GLN A 42 0.78 11.82 -10.06
C GLN A 42 1.75 11.60 -11.23
N ARG A 43 2.56 10.53 -11.20
CA ARG A 43 3.54 10.24 -12.27
C ARG A 43 2.89 9.87 -13.60
N HIS A 44 1.69 9.30 -13.55
CA HIS A 44 1.06 8.71 -14.72
C HIS A 44 -0.27 9.36 -15.11
N ASP A 45 -0.73 10.36 -14.36
CA ASP A 45 -2.08 10.91 -14.51
C ASP A 45 -3.14 9.78 -14.50
N LEU A 46 -2.97 8.86 -13.54
CA LEU A 46 -3.73 7.61 -13.47
C LEU A 46 -5.17 7.88 -13.05
N ASP A 47 -6.13 7.47 -13.88
CA ASP A 47 -7.52 7.31 -13.46
C ASP A 47 -7.63 6.11 -12.51
N THR A 48 -7.83 6.40 -11.22
CA THR A 48 -7.85 5.39 -10.16
C THR A 48 -9.07 4.48 -10.25
N SER A 49 -10.12 4.86 -10.97
CA SER A 49 -11.32 4.02 -11.16
C SER A 49 -11.05 2.76 -11.99
N TYR A 50 -9.91 2.69 -12.68
CA TYR A 50 -9.45 1.48 -13.38
C TYR A 50 -8.71 0.48 -12.50
N VAL A 51 -8.46 0.79 -11.22
CA VAL A 51 -7.81 -0.13 -10.30
C VAL A 51 -8.87 -0.98 -9.60
N ASP A 52 -8.87 -2.28 -9.86
CA ASP A 52 -9.85 -3.19 -9.25
C ASP A 52 -9.58 -3.45 -7.76
N ASP A 53 -8.30 -3.61 -7.38
CA ASP A 53 -7.92 -4.03 -6.03
C ASP A 53 -6.53 -3.52 -5.62
N VAL A 54 -6.36 -3.24 -4.33
CA VAL A 54 -5.08 -2.95 -3.69
C VAL A 54 -4.79 -4.03 -2.66
N VAL A 55 -3.83 -4.89 -2.99
CA VAL A 55 -3.37 -5.99 -2.13
C VAL A 55 -2.14 -5.52 -1.34
N MET A 56 -2.21 -5.57 -0.01
CA MET A 56 -1.09 -5.14 0.85
C MET A 56 -0.69 -6.22 1.87
N GLY A 57 0.59 -6.57 1.85
CA GLY A 57 1.19 -7.43 2.87
C GLY A 57 1.44 -6.67 4.18
N CYS A 58 0.90 -7.15 5.30
CA CYS A 58 1.14 -6.61 6.65
C CYS A 58 1.25 -7.74 7.69
N VAL A 59 2.41 -7.82 8.37
CA VAL A 59 2.73 -8.92 9.31
C VAL A 59 2.12 -8.73 10.70
N THR A 60 1.67 -7.53 11.03
CA THR A 60 1.08 -7.25 12.34
C THR A 60 -0.13 -6.36 12.16
N PRO A 61 -1.24 -6.91 11.62
CA PRO A 61 -2.43 -6.14 11.23
C PRO A 61 -3.33 -5.84 12.43
N VAL A 62 -2.80 -5.11 13.40
CA VAL A 62 -3.49 -4.66 14.61
C VAL A 62 -3.16 -3.20 14.89
N GLY A 63 -4.02 -2.53 15.68
CA GLY A 63 -3.82 -1.12 16.03
C GLY A 63 -3.86 -0.22 14.78
N GLU A 64 -2.83 0.60 14.58
CA GLU A 64 -2.72 1.50 13.42
C GLU A 64 -2.60 0.77 12.07
N GLN A 65 -2.38 -0.55 12.08
CA GLN A 65 -2.33 -1.40 10.89
C GLN A 65 -3.53 -2.37 10.83
N GLY A 66 -4.51 -2.22 11.71
CA GLY A 66 -5.69 -3.09 11.79
C GLY A 66 -6.80 -2.70 10.82
N SER A 67 -7.90 -3.47 10.88
CA SER A 67 -9.14 -3.19 10.14
C SER A 67 -8.93 -2.99 8.64
N ASP A 68 -8.10 -3.85 8.04
CA ASP A 68 -7.66 -3.80 6.65
C ASP A 68 -6.92 -2.50 6.28
N VAL A 69 -5.62 -2.51 6.56
CA VAL A 69 -4.73 -1.37 6.25
C VAL A 69 -4.68 -1.03 4.75
N ALA A 70 -4.94 -1.99 3.87
CA ALA A 70 -4.93 -1.74 2.42
C ALA A 70 -6.07 -0.79 2.04
N LYS A 71 -7.31 -1.08 2.48
CA LYS A 71 -8.46 -0.21 2.20
C LYS A 71 -8.32 1.15 2.89
N MET A 72 -7.74 1.20 4.08
CA MET A 72 -7.44 2.47 4.76
C MET A 72 -6.43 3.32 3.97
N VAL A 73 -5.40 2.69 3.39
CA VAL A 73 -4.42 3.36 2.53
C VAL A 73 -5.07 3.92 1.26
N VAL A 74 -5.94 3.14 0.60
CA VAL A 74 -6.69 3.58 -0.59
C VAL A 74 -7.55 4.81 -0.28
N GLN A 75 -8.33 4.76 0.80
CA GLN A 75 -9.19 5.89 1.19
C GLN A 75 -8.37 7.12 1.59
N ASN A 76 -7.27 6.94 2.33
CA ASN A 76 -6.39 8.04 2.72
C ASN A 76 -5.63 8.64 1.51
N ALA A 77 -5.49 7.89 0.41
CA ALA A 77 -4.89 8.37 -0.83
C ALA A 77 -5.86 9.15 -1.71
N ASP A 78 -7.14 9.26 -1.33
CA ASP A 78 -8.22 9.82 -2.14
C ASP A 78 -8.37 9.12 -3.51
N TRP A 79 -8.04 7.83 -3.56
CA TRP A 79 -8.34 6.98 -4.72
C TRP A 79 -9.84 6.68 -4.78
N ASP A 80 -10.32 6.33 -5.98
CA ASP A 80 -11.74 6.06 -6.23
C ASP A 80 -12.37 5.09 -5.22
N GLU A 81 -13.60 5.37 -4.79
CA GLU A 81 -14.27 4.61 -3.73
C GLU A 81 -14.51 3.13 -4.09
N SER A 82 -14.61 2.85 -5.40
CA SER A 82 -14.84 1.51 -5.94
C SER A 82 -13.64 0.58 -5.80
N VAL A 83 -12.42 1.12 -5.64
CA VAL A 83 -11.18 0.34 -5.54
C VAL A 83 -11.24 -0.54 -4.30
N ALA A 84 -11.15 -1.86 -4.46
CA ALA A 84 -11.11 -2.78 -3.33
C ALA A 84 -9.78 -2.66 -2.56
N GLY A 85 -9.78 -3.21 -1.35
CA GLY A 85 -8.55 -3.34 -0.56
C GLY A 85 -8.57 -4.68 0.17
N VAL A 86 -7.40 -5.30 0.27
CA VAL A 86 -7.22 -6.48 1.10
C VAL A 86 -5.83 -6.52 1.73
N GLN A 87 -5.81 -6.78 3.03
CA GLN A 87 -4.60 -7.07 3.79
C GLN A 87 -4.37 -8.58 3.89
N LEU A 88 -3.13 -9.02 3.67
CA LEU A 88 -2.70 -10.40 3.86
C LEU A 88 -1.44 -10.51 4.73
N ASP A 89 -1.23 -11.70 5.32
CA ASP A 89 -0.05 -12.02 6.12
C ASP A 89 0.49 -13.40 5.78
N ARG A 90 1.72 -13.42 5.25
CA ARG A 90 2.61 -14.58 5.09
C ARG A 90 3.98 -14.27 5.70
N PHE A 91 4.00 -13.69 6.89
CA PHE A 91 5.21 -13.23 7.59
C PHE A 91 6.12 -12.40 6.66
N CYS A 92 7.42 -12.67 6.68
CA CYS A 92 8.42 -11.96 5.87
C CYS A 92 8.14 -11.98 4.36
N ALA A 93 7.32 -12.93 3.87
CA ALA A 93 6.97 -13.04 2.47
C ALA A 93 5.71 -12.25 2.08
N SER A 94 4.98 -11.63 3.02
CA SER A 94 3.70 -10.95 2.75
C SER A 94 3.76 -9.92 1.62
N GLY A 95 4.85 -9.15 1.54
CA GLY A 95 5.01 -8.16 0.48
C GLY A 95 5.22 -8.77 -0.90
N LEU A 96 5.84 -9.95 -0.97
CA LEU A 96 6.02 -10.69 -2.23
C LEU A 96 4.78 -11.52 -2.58
N GLU A 97 4.05 -12.01 -1.58
CA GLU A 97 2.78 -12.73 -1.77
C GLU A 97 1.68 -11.83 -2.33
N ALA A 98 1.75 -10.52 -2.06
CA ALA A 98 0.84 -9.54 -2.63
C ALA A 98 1.07 -9.27 -4.13
N VAL A 99 2.18 -9.73 -4.70
CA VAL A 99 2.57 -9.56 -6.11
C VAL A 99 2.39 -10.86 -6.88
#